data_AF-A0A969UF87-F1
#
_entry.id   AF-A0A969UF87-F1
#
_cell.length_a   1.000
_cell.length_b   1.000
_cell.length_c   1.000
_cell.angle_alpha   90.00
_cell.angle_beta   90.00
_cell.angle_gamma   90.00
#
_symmetry.space_group_name_H-M   'P 1'
#
loop_
_entity.id
_entity.type
_entity.pdbx_description
1 polymer ?
#
loop_
_entity_poly.entity_id
_entity_poly.type
_entity_poly.pdbx_seq_one_letter_code
_entity_poly.pdbx_strand_id
1 'polypeptide(L)'
;LMGARHDNDPTTSPFSYGHGFVMSSINRRTVMAVNNGPCSTCTRFGAFSAPNYTLSGVTIGNASFNDNTRVWRTRGPTVAAFR
;
A
#
# COMPACT_ATOMS: atom_id res chain seq x y z
N LEU A 1 -11.69 -9.92 3.52
CA LEU A 1 -10.69 -8.95 3.00
C LEU A 1 -10.18 -8.08 4.14
N MET A 2 -8.87 -7.79 4.20
CA MET A 2 -8.31 -6.87 5.22
C MET A 2 -8.66 -5.39 4.99
N GLY A 3 -8.99 -5.02 3.75
CA GLY A 3 -9.31 -3.64 3.36
C GLY A 3 -8.19 -2.93 2.60
N ALA A 4 -7.04 -3.57 2.42
CA ALA A 4 -5.98 -3.11 1.52
C ALA A 4 -6.35 -3.40 0.06
N ARG A 5 -6.06 -2.45 -0.83
CA ARG A 5 -6.43 -2.44 -2.25
C ARG A 5 -5.22 -2.18 -3.14
N HIS A 6 -5.38 -2.49 -4.42
CA HIS A 6 -4.36 -2.18 -5.41
C HIS A 6 -4.19 -0.67 -5.62
N ASP A 7 -3.01 -0.25 -6.03
CA ASP A 7 -2.68 1.15 -6.36
C ASP A 7 -3.59 1.74 -7.45
N ASN A 8 -4.10 0.89 -8.35
CA ASN A 8 -4.99 1.28 -9.44
C ASN A 8 -6.48 0.93 -9.22
N ASP A 9 -6.84 0.44 -8.03
CA ASP A 9 -8.25 0.22 -7.67
C ASP A 9 -8.88 1.59 -7.34
N PRO A 10 -9.97 2.01 -8.03
CA PRO A 10 -10.61 3.30 -7.77
C PRO A 10 -11.45 3.32 -6.48
N THR A 11 -11.67 2.19 -5.84
CA THR A 11 -12.58 2.07 -4.70
C THR A 11 -11.96 2.66 -3.43
N THR A 12 -12.58 3.70 -2.87
CA THR A 12 -12.11 4.38 -1.65
C THR A 12 -12.86 3.96 -0.37
N SER A 13 -13.76 2.98 -0.46
CA SER A 13 -14.50 2.45 0.69
C SER A 13 -14.00 1.06 1.08
N PRO A 14 -13.89 0.74 2.39
CA PRO A 14 -14.12 1.60 3.55
C PRO A 14 -12.91 2.49 3.93
N PHE A 15 -11.76 2.32 3.28
CA PHE A 15 -10.54 3.05 3.56
C PHE A 15 -10.02 3.77 2.32
N SER A 16 -10.18 5.09 2.26
CA SER A 16 -9.75 5.91 1.11
C SER A 16 -8.24 5.98 0.94
N TYR A 17 -7.50 5.59 1.97
CA TYR A 17 -6.04 5.56 2.02
C TYR A 17 -5.47 4.14 1.87
N GLY A 18 -6.32 3.13 1.63
CA GLY A 18 -5.93 1.73 1.68
C GLY A 18 -5.30 1.20 0.40
N HIS A 19 -4.42 1.95 -0.29
CA HIS A 19 -3.90 1.55 -1.60
C HIS A 19 -2.40 1.26 -1.60
N GLY A 20 -1.99 0.37 -2.49
CA GLY A 20 -0.58 0.13 -2.79
C GLY A 20 0.12 1.36 -3.36
N PHE A 21 1.44 1.39 -3.25
CA PHE A 21 2.27 2.49 -3.77
C PHE A 21 3.36 2.01 -4.73
N VAL A 22 3.58 2.81 -5.77
CA VAL A 22 4.66 2.68 -6.76
C VAL A 22 5.65 3.83 -6.56
N MET A 23 6.94 3.49 -6.45
CA MET A 23 8.06 4.42 -6.38
C MET A 23 8.84 4.38 -7.69
N SER A 24 8.33 5.06 -8.71
CA SER A 24 8.94 5.08 -10.06
C SER A 24 10.36 5.65 -10.05
N SER A 25 10.68 6.56 -9.12
CA SER A 25 12.01 7.17 -8.99
C SER A 25 13.14 6.17 -8.67
N ILE A 26 12.81 5.03 -8.07
CA ILE A 26 13.78 3.99 -7.69
C ILE A 26 13.42 2.60 -8.22
N ASN A 27 12.48 2.52 -9.17
CA ASN A 27 11.99 1.27 -9.74
C ASN A 27 11.52 0.24 -8.69
N ARG A 28 10.73 0.68 -7.69
CA ARG A 28 10.20 -0.19 -6.63
C ARG A 28 8.69 -0.06 -6.47
N ARG A 29 8.03 -1.10 -5.97
CA ARG A 29 6.59 -1.09 -5.67
C ARG A 29 6.27 -1.93 -4.43
N THR A 30 5.32 -1.47 -3.62
CA THR A 30 4.86 -2.19 -2.41
C THR A 30 4.05 -3.44 -2.77
N VAL A 31 3.75 -4.30 -1.80
CA VAL A 31 3.07 -5.59 -2.05
C VAL A 31 1.71 -5.44 -2.73
N MET A 32 0.98 -4.39 -2.41
CA MET A 32 -0.33 -4.08 -3.00
C MET A 32 -0.25 -3.23 -4.27
N ALA A 33 0.93 -2.97 -4.82
CA ALA A 33 1.03 -2.29 -6.11
C ALA A 33 1.15 -3.31 -7.26
N VAL A 34 0.40 -3.09 -8.34
CA VAL A 34 0.41 -3.94 -9.54
C VAL A 34 1.53 -3.56 -10.49
N ASN A 35 1.93 -4.51 -11.34
CA ASN A 35 2.93 -4.32 -12.40
C ASN A 35 2.34 -3.70 -13.68
N ASN A 36 1.05 -3.39 -13.71
CA ASN A 36 0.40 -2.67 -14.81
C ASN A 36 -0.01 -1.24 -14.39
N GLY A 37 0.60 -0.73 -13.32
CA GLY A 37 0.42 0.63 -12.84
C GLY A 37 1.37 1.62 -13.52
N PRO A 38 1.66 2.77 -12.90
CA PRO A 38 2.52 3.83 -13.47
C PRO A 38 3.99 3.41 -13.69
N CYS A 39 4.36 2.17 -13.37
CA CYS A 39 5.70 1.62 -13.59
C CYS A 39 5.64 0.10 -13.74
N SER A 40 5.82 -0.39 -14.97
CA SER A 40 5.75 -1.83 -15.28
C SER A 40 7.00 -2.62 -14.89
N THR A 41 8.15 -1.95 -14.83
CA THR A 41 9.45 -2.53 -14.47
C THR A 41 9.76 -2.49 -12.96
N CYS A 42 8.94 -1.78 -12.17
CA CYS A 42 9.22 -1.55 -10.75
C CYS A 42 9.21 -2.85 -9.93
N THR A 43 10.33 -3.27 -9.35
CA THR A 43 10.41 -4.52 -8.57
C THR A 43 9.56 -4.46 -7.30
N ARG A 44 8.74 -5.49 -7.07
CA ARG A 44 7.95 -5.61 -5.84
C ARG A 44 8.85 -5.90 -4.64
N PHE A 45 8.57 -5.28 -3.50
CA PHE A 45 9.24 -5.60 -2.24
C PHE A 45 8.24 -5.86 -1.11
N GLY A 46 8.67 -6.61 -0.11
CA GLY A 46 7.84 -7.14 0.97
C GLY A 46 7.43 -6.11 2.03
N ALA A 47 6.88 -4.97 1.63
CA ALA A 47 6.25 -4.04 2.56
C ALA A 47 4.91 -3.51 2.03
N PHE A 48 4.03 -3.18 2.96
CA PHE A 48 2.82 -2.39 2.70
C PHE A 48 3.17 -0.91 2.57
N SER A 49 2.34 -0.17 1.84
CA SER A 49 2.48 1.28 1.71
C SER A 49 2.31 1.98 3.05
N ALA A 50 3.20 2.96 3.29
CA ALA A 50 3.29 3.65 4.56
C ALA A 50 4.03 5.01 4.42
N PRO A 51 3.38 6.14 4.71
CA PRO A 51 3.98 7.48 4.53
C PRO A 51 5.09 7.81 5.55
N ASN A 52 5.22 7.02 6.61
CA ASN A 52 6.18 7.24 7.69
C ASN A 52 7.44 6.35 7.56
N TYR A 53 7.56 5.57 6.49
CA TYR A 53 8.72 4.73 6.20
C TYR A 53 9.32 5.08 4.84
N THR A 54 10.61 4.82 4.68
CA THR A 54 11.36 5.12 3.47
C THR A 54 12.14 3.91 2.97
N LEU A 55 12.34 3.83 1.66
CA LEU A 55 13.23 2.88 1.00
C LEU A 55 14.22 3.68 0.15
N SER A 56 15.52 3.56 0.42
CA SER A 56 16.57 4.34 -0.26
C SER A 56 16.29 5.86 -0.27
N GLY A 57 15.76 6.39 0.84
CA GLY A 57 15.40 7.80 0.99
C GLY A 57 14.05 8.21 0.38
N VAL A 58 13.34 7.31 -0.31
CA VAL A 58 12.01 7.59 -0.90
C VAL A 58 10.91 7.06 0.01
N THR A 59 9.94 7.91 0.36
CA THR A 59 8.79 7.50 1.17
C THR A 59 7.98 6.41 0.47
N ILE A 60 7.59 5.36 1.20
CA ILE A 60 6.90 4.19 0.62
C ILE A 60 5.37 4.34 0.60
N GLY A 61 4.87 5.57 0.54
CA GLY A 61 3.44 5.87 0.53
C GLY A 61 3.16 7.36 0.70
N ASN A 62 1.89 7.71 0.72
CA ASN A 62 1.39 9.04 1.06
C ASN A 62 0.18 8.88 1.98
N ALA A 63 -0.03 9.83 2.89
CA ALA A 63 -1.07 9.69 3.92
C ALA A 63 -2.50 9.80 3.39
N SER A 64 -2.69 10.41 2.22
CA SER A 64 -4.03 10.65 1.63
C SER A 64 -4.60 9.43 0.92
N PHE A 65 -3.76 8.62 0.28
CA PHE A 65 -4.19 7.53 -0.60
C PHE A 65 -3.42 6.21 -0.38
N ASN A 66 -2.17 6.26 0.07
CA ASN A 66 -1.28 5.10 0.08
C ASN A 66 -0.71 4.80 1.48
N ASP A 67 -1.55 4.32 2.38
CA ASP A 67 -1.23 3.93 3.76
C ASP A 67 -1.93 2.62 4.16
N ASN A 68 -1.52 1.52 3.54
CA ASN A 68 -1.99 0.19 3.92
C ASN A 68 -1.62 -0.19 5.36
N THR A 69 -0.54 0.37 5.93
CA THR A 69 -0.20 0.07 7.33
C THR A 69 -1.24 0.59 8.30
N ARG A 70 -1.87 1.74 8.02
CA ARG A 70 -3.01 2.24 8.80
C ARG A 70 -4.23 1.32 8.70
N VAL A 71 -4.47 0.70 7.54
CA VAL A 71 -5.54 -0.30 7.38
C VAL A 71 -5.27 -1.52 8.28
N TRP A 72 -4.05 -2.06 8.24
CA TRP A 72 -3.66 -3.20 9.08
C TRP A 72 -3.75 -2.90 10.57
N ARG A 73 -3.33 -1.72 11.01
CA ARG A 73 -3.50 -1.30 12.42
C ARG A 73 -4.97 -1.21 12.84
N THR A 74 -5.83 -0.76 11.93
CA THR A 74 -7.27 -0.60 12.20
C THR A 74 -8.01 -1.94 12.22
N ARG A 75 -7.70 -2.84 11.28
CA ARG A 75 -8.45 -4.09 11.05
C ARG A 75 -7.78 -5.33 11.63
N GLY A 76 -6.49 -5.25 11.95
CA GLY A 76 -5.71 -6.33 12.55
C GLY A 76 -6.37 -6.92 13.79
N PRO A 77 -6.80 -6.10 14.77
CA PRO A 77 -7.50 -6.60 15.97
C PRO A 77 -8.80 -7.34 15.64
N THR A 78 -9.58 -6.84 14.67
CA THR A 78 -10.84 -7.50 14.25
C THR A 78 -10.58 -8.88 13.67
N VAL A 79 -9.59 -9.01 12.78
CA VAL A 79 -9.30 -10.29 12.13
C VAL A 79 -8.63 -11.28 13.08
N ALA A 80 -7.78 -10.79 14.00
CA ALA A 80 -7.16 -11.61 15.04
C ALA A 80 -8.18 -12.22 16.03
N ALA A 81 -9.39 -11.67 16.09
CA ALA A 81 -10.45 -12.15 16.98
C ALA A 81 -11.34 -13.25 16.36
N PHE A 82 -11.18 -13.58 15.07
CA PHE A 82 -11.90 -14.69 14.45
C PHE A 82 -11.46 -16.02 15.05
N ARG A 83 -12.42 -16.89 15.36
CA ARG A 83 -12.24 -18.21 15.99
C ARG A 83 -12.93 -19.27 15.15
#